data_AF-A0A9X1U5U0-F1
#
_entry.id   AF-A0A9X1U5U0-F1
#
_cell.length_a   1.000
_cell.length_b   1.000
_cell.length_c   1.000
_cell.angle_alpha   90.00
_cell.angle_beta   90.00
_cell.angle_gamma   90.00
#
_symmetry.space_group_name_H-M   'P 1'
#
loop_
_entity.id
_entity.type
_entity.pdbx_description
1 polymer ?
#
loop_
_entity_poly.entity_id
_entity_poly.type
_entity_poly.pdbx_seq_one_letter_code
_entity_poly.pdbx_strand_id
1 'polypeptide(L)' 'MGKVVFLYRSLAYRNAAADILRKARKLPRGADRSAARRYARALRDLAQTEAWLEGRVADELRAVSRLKVAASR' A
#
# COMPACT_ATOMS: atom_id res chain seq x y z
N MET A 1 4.86 7.65 15.16
CA MET A 1 4.80 6.92 13.88
C MET A 1 3.37 6.45 13.65
N GLY A 2 2.60 7.18 12.86
CA GLY A 2 1.18 6.91 12.65
C GLY A 2 0.97 5.52 12.06
N LYS A 3 0.10 4.71 12.68
CA LYS A 3 -0.37 3.43 12.14
C LYS A 3 -1.14 3.74 10.85
N VAL A 4 -0.44 3.70 9.72
CA VAL A 4 -1.10 3.77 8.41
C VAL A 4 -1.93 2.51 8.29
N VAL A 5 -3.25 2.68 8.35
CA VAL A 5 -4.22 1.59 8.18
C VAL A 5 -4.15 1.22 6.71
N PHE A 6 -3.41 0.16 6.38
CA PHE A 6 -3.35 -0.36 5.01
C PHE A 6 -4.70 -1.00 4.70
N LEU A 7 -5.52 -0.39 3.84
CA LEU A 7 -6.69 -1.06 3.32
C LEU A 7 -6.26 -2.19 2.37
N TYR A 8 -7.24 -2.96 1.94
CA TYR A 8 -7.08 -4.18 1.16
C TYR A 8 -6.17 -4.02 -0.07
N ARG A 9 -6.23 -2.86 -0.75
CA ARG A 9 -5.53 -2.65 -2.02
C ARG A 9 -4.04 -2.33 -1.81
N SER A 10 -3.70 -1.44 -0.88
CA SER A 10 -2.29 -1.20 -0.52
C SER A 10 -1.61 -2.43 0.06
N LEU A 11 -2.34 -3.26 0.82
CA LEU A 11 -1.84 -4.54 1.33
C LEU A 11 -1.52 -5.54 0.20
N ALA A 12 -2.40 -5.66 -0.79
CA ALA A 12 -2.20 -6.56 -1.93
C ALA A 12 -0.90 -6.26 -2.70
N TYR A 13 -0.63 -4.99 -2.99
CA TYR A 13 0.59 -4.60 -3.69
C TYR A 13 1.87 -4.86 -2.88
N ARG A 14 1.82 -4.74 -1.55
CA ARG A 14 2.96 -5.09 -0.68
C ARG A 14 3.24 -6.57 -0.64
N ASN A 15 2.18 -7.38 -0.57
CA ASN A 15 2.30 -8.84 -0.61
C ASN A 15 2.89 -9.27 -1.96
N ALA A 16 2.38 -8.71 -3.07
CA ALA A 16 2.92 -8.96 -4.40
C ALA A 16 4.40 -8.53 -4.52
N ALA A 17 4.77 -7.37 -4.00
CA ALA A 17 6.16 -6.92 -3.97
C ALA A 17 7.05 -7.87 -3.16
N ALA A 18 6.58 -8.34 -1.99
CA ALA A 18 7.31 -9.28 -1.15
C ALA A 18 7.51 -10.64 -1.83
N ASP A 19 6.50 -11.13 -2.56
CA ASP A 19 6.57 -12.35 -3.35
C ASP A 19 7.58 -12.21 -4.50
N ILE A 20 7.55 -11.09 -5.23
CA ILE A 20 8.52 -10.82 -6.31
C ILE A 20 9.94 -10.74 -5.75
N LEU A 21 10.15 -10.11 -4.59
CA LEU A 21 11.48 -10.08 -3.95
C LEU A 21 11.93 -11.47 -3.49
N ARG A 22 11.01 -12.32 -3.04
CA ARG A 22 11.29 -13.74 -2.72
C ARG A 22 11.70 -14.51 -3.97
N LYS A 23 10.97 -14.35 -5.08
CA LYS A 23 11.31 -14.96 -6.38
C LYS A 23 12.65 -14.44 -6.90
N ALA A 24 12.89 -13.13 -6.85
CA ALA A 24 14.14 -12.51 -7.29
C ALA A 24 15.37 -13.00 -6.49
N ARG A 25 15.21 -13.35 -5.21
CA ARG A 25 16.29 -13.94 -4.41
C ARG A 25 16.72 -15.32 -4.92
N LYS A 26 15.85 -16.07 -5.57
CA LYS A 26 16.20 -17.37 -6.17
C LYS A 26 16.91 -17.23 -7.53
N LEU A 27 16.84 -16.07 -8.17
CA LEU A 27 17.50 -15.82 -9.45
C LEU A 27 19.01 -15.56 -9.27
N PRO A 28 19.86 -15.97 -10.23
CA PRO A 28 21.27 -15.59 -10.26
C PRO A 28 21.43 -14.06 -10.38
N ARG A 29 22.61 -13.55 -10.04
CA ARG A 29 22.92 -12.12 -10.24
C ARG A 29 22.91 -11.83 -11.75
N GLY A 30 22.13 -10.84 -12.17
CA GLY A 30 21.96 -10.50 -13.58
C GLY A 30 20.84 -9.49 -13.82
N ALA A 31 20.59 -9.21 -15.10
CA ALA A 31 19.56 -8.27 -15.54
C ALA A 31 18.16 -8.64 -15.04
N ASP A 32 17.80 -9.92 -15.07
CA ASP A 32 16.49 -10.41 -14.64
C ASP A 32 16.22 -10.18 -13.15
N ARG A 33 17.23 -10.40 -12.30
CA ARG A 33 17.15 -10.11 -10.87
C ARG A 33 17.00 -8.61 -10.63
N SER A 34 17.70 -7.79 -11.39
CA SER A 34 17.60 -6.33 -11.30
C SER A 34 16.23 -5.81 -11.76
N ALA A 35 15.69 -6.38 -12.84
CA ALA A 35 14.35 -6.08 -13.33
C ALA A 35 13.28 -6.46 -12.29
N ALA A 36 13.34 -7.68 -11.74
CA ALA A 36 12.42 -8.11 -10.69
C ALA A 36 12.47 -7.21 -9.45
N ARG A 37 13.67 -6.75 -9.05
CA ARG A 37 13.81 -5.78 -7.95
C ARG A 37 13.21 -4.42 -8.29
N ARG A 38 13.34 -3.97 -9.54
CA ARG A 38 12.74 -2.72 -10.02
C ARG A 38 11.22 -2.79 -10.01
N TYR A 39 10.64 -3.90 -10.50
CA TYR A 39 9.19 -4.15 -10.40
C TYR A 39 8.70 -4.17 -8.96
N ALA A 40 9.42 -4.85 -8.06
CA ALA A 40 9.04 -4.87 -6.65
C ALA A 40 9.12 -3.49 -5.98
N ARG A 41 10.03 -2.60 -6.40
CA ARG A 41 10.07 -1.21 -5.93
C ARG A 41 8.85 -0.43 -6.42
N ALA A 42 8.53 -0.51 -7.71
CA ALA A 42 7.35 0.15 -8.27
C ALA A 42 6.05 -0.26 -7.57
N LEU A 43 5.91 -1.55 -7.20
CA LEU A 43 4.76 -2.01 -6.42
C LEU A 43 4.72 -1.47 -4.98
N ARG A 44 5.87 -1.23 -4.36
CA ARG A 44 5.93 -0.60 -3.02
C ARG A 44 5.56 0.87 -3.11
N ASP A 45 6.00 1.56 -4.15
CA ASP A 45 5.65 2.96 -4.39
C ASP A 45 4.14 3.08 -4.65
N LEU A 46 3.58 2.20 -5.49
CA LEU A 46 2.13 2.12 -5.72
C LEU A 46 1.37 1.84 -4.41
N ALA A 47 1.85 0.90 -3.60
CA ALA A 47 1.24 0.62 -2.30
C ALA A 47 1.30 1.81 -1.33
N GLN A 48 2.33 2.65 -1.43
CA GLN A 48 2.44 3.87 -0.61
C GLN A 48 1.47 4.94 -1.09
N THR A 49 1.33 5.13 -2.40
CA THR A 49 0.32 6.02 -3.00
C THR A 49 -1.08 5.57 -2.59
N GLU A 50 -1.38 4.28 -2.70
CA GLU A 50 -2.69 3.73 -2.31
C GLU A 50 -2.92 3.91 -0.82
N ALA A 51 -1.96 3.55 0.03
CA ALA A 51 -2.09 3.74 1.48
C ALA A 51 -2.31 5.22 1.87
N TRP A 52 -1.73 6.15 1.12
CA TRP A 52 -1.94 7.58 1.31
C TRP A 52 -3.35 8.01 0.88
N LEU A 53 -3.86 7.53 -0.25
CA LEU A 53 -5.24 7.77 -0.70
C LEU A 53 -6.25 7.17 0.27
N GLU A 54 -6.02 5.92 0.69
CA GLU A 54 -6.80 5.18 1.66
C GLU A 54 -6.88 5.92 3.00
N GLY A 55 -5.77 6.49 3.47
CA GLY A 55 -5.73 7.34 4.66
C GLY A 55 -6.59 8.60 4.53
N ARG A 56 -6.55 9.29 3.39
CA ARG A 56 -7.41 10.46 3.13
C ARG A 56 -8.89 10.10 3.10
N VAL A 57 -9.26 9.01 2.43
CA VAL A 57 -10.65 8.52 2.38
C VAL A 57 -11.15 8.16 3.78
N ALA A 58 -10.31 7.52 4.61
CA ALA A 58 -10.67 7.19 5.98
C ALA A 58 -10.93 8.44 6.84
N ASP A 59 -10.11 9.49 6.68
CA ASP A 59 -10.30 10.76 7.38
C ASP A 59 -11.58 11.49 6.94
N GLU A 60 -11.90 11.49 5.64
CA GLU A 60 -13.15 12.04 5.10
C GLU A 60 -14.38 11.30 5.65
N LEU A 61 -14.37 9.96 5.62
CA LEU A 61 -15.46 9.15 6.17
C LEU A 61 -15.65 9.38 7.68
N ARG A 62 -14.55 9.59 8.41
CA ARG A 62 -14.59 9.90 9.84
C ARG A 62 -15.15 11.29 10.10
N ALA A 63 -14.83 12.28 9.27
CA ALA A 63 -15.40 13.62 9.35
C ALA A 63 -16.91 13.60 9.07
N VAL A 64 -17.36 12.91 8.02
CA VAL A 64 -18.78 12.72 7.69
C VAL A 64 -19.53 12.01 8.83
N SER A 65 -18.93 10.98 9.43
CA SER A 65 -19.54 10.28 10.56
C SER A 65 -19.70 11.19 11.79
N ARG A 66 -18.73 12.05 12.09
CA ARG A 66 -18.84 13.01 13.20
C ARG A 66 -19.93 14.06 12.95
N LEU A 67 -20.05 14.55 11.72
CA LEU A 67 -21.09 15.50 11.35
C LEU A 67 -22.49 14.88 11.47
N LYS A 68 -22.67 13.63 11.06
CA LYS A 68 -23.93 12.90 11.26
C LYS A 68 -24.30 12.78 12.75
N VAL A 69 -23.34 12.46 13.61
CA VAL A 69 -23.56 12.38 15.07
C VAL A 69 -23.94 13.74 15.66
N ALA A 70 -23.29 14.81 15.21
CA ALA A 70 -23.60 16.16 15.67
C ALA A 70 -24.99 16.64 15.21
N ALA A 71 -25.42 16.27 14.01
CA ALA A 71 -26.74 16.62 13.48
C ALA A 71 -27.91 15.82 14.09
N SER A 72 -27.62 14.74 14.82
CA SER A 72 -28.60 13.89 15.51
C SER A 72 -28.83 14.24 16.99
N ARG A 73 -28.20 15.31 17.49
CA ARG A 73 -28.43 15.89 18.83
C ARG A 73 -29.19 17.19 18.71
#